data_AF-A0A2S6F3C0-F1
#
_entry.id   AF-A0A2S6F3C0-F1
#
_cell.length_a   1.000
_cell.length_b   1.000
_cell.length_c   1.000
_cell.angle_alpha   90.00
_cell.angle_beta   90.00
_cell.angle_gamma   90.00
#
_symmetry.space_group_name_H-M   'P 1'
#
loop_
_entity.id
_entity.type
_entity.pdbx_description
1 polymer ?
#
loop_
_entity_poly.entity_id
_entity_poly.type
_entity_poly.pdbx_seq_one_letter_code
_entity_poly.pdbx_strand_id
1 'polypeptide(L)'
;MRFFSEQKKILKSLGLYSDEIEYILEKLMNRKAWILYDEHADNTIKIQVFKLKKEKYFALVNCESLCGIKDKALFIKQGVEFALKQKNLPVSFNDIAVGGLVSDEGRLGFLSKIMGQIPPPVHEYVTFKLPGEANVSIEDPRTGIFDTTEKLQSRADDQVCCFAASTLFFASYTLLKQGKAPKSTPELFAEIYRNKDLKTMIQQLENKVEHSTQTKQQVIDSFIVTLSKLLRDGVDKTEDMYQDLLKTL
;
A
#
# COMPACT_ATOMS: atom_id res chain seq x y z
N MET A 1 44.41 23.99 -3.27
CA MET A 1 43.54 22.99 -2.61
C MET A 1 42.09 23.30 -2.93
N ARG A 2 41.38 22.42 -3.65
CA ARG A 2 39.92 22.53 -3.79
C ARG A 2 39.29 21.89 -2.56
N PHE A 3 38.73 22.73 -1.69
CA PHE A 3 38.17 22.38 -0.36
C PHE A 3 36.74 21.84 -0.39
N PHE A 4 36.26 21.39 -1.55
CA PHE A 4 34.96 20.71 -1.64
C PHE A 4 35.24 19.24 -1.93
N SER A 5 35.33 18.45 -0.86
CA SER A 5 35.13 17.00 -0.95
C SER A 5 33.80 16.77 -1.66
N GLU A 6 33.81 15.97 -2.72
CA GLU A 6 32.59 15.45 -3.34
C GLU A 6 31.62 15.01 -2.25
N GLN A 7 30.43 15.62 -2.22
CA GLN A 7 29.35 15.19 -1.33
C GLN A 7 29.03 13.73 -1.68
N LYS A 8 29.55 12.81 -0.87
CA LYS A 8 29.31 11.38 -0.99
C LYS A 8 27.87 11.07 -0.57
N LYS A 9 27.14 10.50 -1.54
CA LYS A 9 25.86 9.76 -1.45
C LYS A 9 24.64 10.53 -0.97
N ILE A 10 24.12 11.37 -1.86
CA ILE A 10 22.71 11.76 -1.89
C ILE A 10 21.86 10.53 -2.31
N LEU A 11 20.75 10.27 -1.63
CA LEU A 11 19.72 9.31 -2.08
C LEU A 11 19.16 9.76 -3.44
N LYS A 12 19.51 9.05 -4.51
CA LYS A 12 19.16 9.41 -5.90
C LYS A 12 17.72 9.06 -6.29
N SER A 13 17.06 8.14 -5.58
CA SER A 13 15.69 7.72 -5.85
C SER A 13 15.10 6.95 -4.68
N LEU A 14 13.78 7.10 -4.47
CA LEU A 14 12.97 6.26 -3.58
C LEU A 14 12.17 5.17 -4.28
N GLY A 15 12.16 5.10 -5.62
CA GLY A 15 11.35 4.13 -6.36
C GLY A 15 11.67 2.70 -5.95
N LEU A 16 10.66 1.91 -5.57
CA LEU A 16 10.83 0.61 -4.94
C LEU A 16 10.82 -0.53 -5.96
N TYR A 17 11.66 -1.55 -5.72
CA TYR A 17 11.63 -2.82 -6.44
C TYR A 17 10.62 -3.79 -5.81
N SER A 18 10.23 -4.83 -6.55
CA SER A 18 9.24 -5.83 -6.11
C SER A 18 9.59 -6.48 -4.76
N ASP A 19 10.87 -6.79 -4.52
CA ASP A 19 11.36 -7.36 -3.27
C ASP A 19 11.29 -6.37 -2.10
N GLU A 20 11.52 -5.08 -2.36
CA GLU A 20 11.37 -4.00 -1.38
C GLU A 20 9.88 -3.78 -1.00
N ILE A 21 8.96 -3.90 -1.97
CA ILE A 21 7.51 -3.84 -1.73
C ILE A 21 7.05 -5.05 -0.92
N GLU A 22 7.49 -6.25 -1.30
CA GLU A 22 7.22 -7.47 -0.54
C GLU A 22 7.73 -7.33 0.90
N TYR A 23 8.95 -6.84 1.09
CA TYR A 23 9.52 -6.57 2.41
C TYR A 23 8.65 -5.62 3.24
N ILE A 24 8.14 -4.53 2.66
CA ILE A 24 7.22 -3.60 3.35
C ILE A 24 5.95 -4.32 3.79
N LEU A 25 5.31 -5.07 2.89
CA LEU A 25 4.10 -5.83 3.20
C LEU A 25 4.35 -6.85 4.31
N GLU A 26 5.43 -7.63 4.23
CA GLU A 26 5.77 -8.64 5.24
C GLU A 26 5.98 -8.02 6.61
N LYS A 27 6.64 -6.86 6.68
CA LYS A 27 6.94 -6.17 7.94
C LYS A 27 5.72 -5.52 8.56
N LEU A 28 4.89 -4.85 7.75
CA LEU A 28 3.64 -4.24 8.22
C LEU A 28 2.66 -5.32 8.73
N MET A 29 2.62 -6.47 8.06
CA MET A 29 1.67 -7.54 8.37
C MET A 29 2.22 -8.58 9.36
N ASN A 30 3.54 -8.63 9.56
CA ASN A 30 4.26 -9.65 10.33
C ASN A 30 3.96 -11.08 9.83
N ARG A 31 4.03 -11.27 8.51
CA ARG A 31 3.70 -12.52 7.80
C ARG A 31 4.60 -12.69 6.58
N LYS A 32 4.97 -13.93 6.23
CA LYS A 32 5.95 -14.23 5.15
C LYS A 32 5.61 -15.42 4.23
N ALA A 33 4.54 -16.14 4.51
CA ALA A 33 4.21 -17.37 3.79
C ALA A 33 3.24 -17.08 2.64
N TRP A 34 3.78 -16.94 1.43
CA TRP A 34 3.05 -16.68 0.20
C TRP A 34 2.62 -17.96 -0.52
N ILE A 35 1.40 -17.96 -1.04
CA ILE A 35 0.87 -18.91 -2.02
C ILE A 35 0.95 -18.21 -3.38
N LEU A 36 1.51 -18.90 -4.37
CA LEU A 36 1.62 -18.38 -5.73
C LEU A 36 0.43 -18.86 -6.56
N TYR A 37 -0.13 -17.95 -7.35
CA TYR A 37 -1.13 -18.25 -8.37
C TYR A 37 -0.66 -17.68 -9.71
N ASP A 38 -0.46 -18.60 -10.67
CA ASP A 38 0.06 -18.33 -12.00
C ASP A 38 -0.92 -18.89 -13.04
N GLU A 39 -1.79 -18.04 -13.60
CA GLU A 39 -2.69 -18.41 -14.71
C GLU A 39 -2.17 -17.89 -16.06
N HIS A 40 -1.30 -16.89 -16.03
CA HIS A 40 -0.67 -16.27 -17.21
C HIS A 40 0.85 -16.26 -17.02
N ALA A 41 1.60 -16.62 -18.06
CA ALA A 41 3.05 -16.83 -18.00
C ALA A 41 3.85 -15.63 -17.45
N ASP A 42 3.28 -14.42 -17.53
CA ASP A 42 3.92 -13.16 -17.14
C ASP A 42 3.24 -12.46 -15.96
N ASN A 43 2.17 -13.03 -15.37
CA ASN A 43 1.43 -12.40 -14.27
C ASN A 43 1.25 -13.38 -13.10
N THR A 44 2.09 -13.22 -12.08
CA THR A 44 1.99 -13.94 -10.80
C THR A 44 1.31 -13.07 -9.75
N ILE A 45 0.34 -13.63 -9.03
CA ILE A 45 -0.16 -13.04 -7.78
C ILE A 45 0.29 -13.88 -6.59
N LYS A 46 0.96 -13.21 -5.64
CA LYS A 46 1.38 -13.76 -4.36
C LYS A 46 0.28 -13.48 -3.34
N ILE A 47 -0.14 -14.50 -2.60
CA ILE A 47 -1.27 -14.40 -1.68
C ILE A 47 -0.93 -14.97 -0.30
N GLN A 48 -1.21 -14.23 0.77
CA GLN A 48 -1.20 -14.77 2.14
C GLN A 48 -2.60 -14.69 2.72
N VAL A 49 -3.12 -15.82 3.22
CA VAL A 49 -4.40 -15.83 3.94
C VAL A 49 -4.17 -16.07 5.42
N PHE A 50 -4.73 -15.23 6.28
CA PHE A 50 -4.65 -15.36 7.73
C PHE A 50 -5.93 -14.88 8.44
N LYS A 51 -6.10 -15.30 9.70
CA LYS A 51 -7.26 -14.99 10.54
C LYS A 51 -7.07 -13.63 11.23
N LEU A 52 -8.09 -12.76 11.20
CA LEU A 52 -8.10 -11.46 11.90
C LEU A 52 -8.52 -11.64 13.37
N LYS A 53 -9.80 -11.93 13.61
CA LYS A 53 -10.45 -12.30 14.90
C LYS A 53 -11.80 -12.98 14.57
N LYS A 54 -12.31 -13.86 15.45
CA LYS A 54 -13.67 -14.46 15.36
C LYS A 54 -14.11 -14.86 13.94
N GLU A 55 -13.54 -15.94 13.41
CA GLU A 55 -13.85 -16.51 12.07
C GLU A 55 -13.73 -15.55 10.86
N LYS A 56 -13.28 -14.30 11.06
CA LYS A 56 -12.97 -13.38 9.97
C LYS A 56 -11.56 -13.62 9.46
N TYR A 57 -11.44 -13.69 8.14
CA TYR A 57 -10.18 -13.89 7.43
C TYR A 57 -9.78 -12.63 6.65
N PHE A 58 -8.49 -12.55 6.31
CA PHE A 58 -7.93 -11.54 5.43
C PHE A 58 -7.01 -12.21 4.42
N ALA A 59 -7.14 -11.84 3.16
CA ALA A 59 -6.21 -12.21 2.09
C ALA A 59 -5.34 -11.00 1.76
N LEU A 60 -4.06 -11.08 2.12
CA LEU A 60 -3.03 -10.17 1.65
C LEU A 60 -2.62 -10.57 0.23
N VAL A 61 -2.58 -9.61 -0.68
CA VAL A 61 -2.16 -9.83 -2.06
C VAL A 61 -0.97 -8.95 -2.43
N ASN A 62 -0.06 -9.49 -3.23
CA ASN A 62 1.02 -8.76 -3.86
C ASN A 62 1.13 -9.23 -5.32
N CYS A 63 1.03 -8.33 -6.29
CA CYS A 63 1.16 -8.66 -7.71
C CYS A 63 2.10 -7.68 -8.37
N GLU A 64 3.21 -8.17 -8.93
CA GLU A 64 4.27 -7.33 -9.51
C GLU A 64 3.88 -6.72 -10.87
N SER A 65 2.83 -7.24 -11.51
CA SER A 65 2.29 -6.69 -12.74
C SER A 65 0.92 -7.27 -13.07
N LEU A 66 -0.07 -6.39 -13.21
CA LEU A 66 -1.38 -6.67 -13.80
C LEU A 66 -1.46 -6.20 -15.27
N CYS A 67 -0.33 -5.81 -15.86
CA CYS A 67 -0.28 -5.37 -17.25
C CYS A 67 -0.81 -6.47 -18.19
N GLY A 68 -1.63 -6.08 -19.16
CA GLY A 68 -2.25 -7.01 -20.12
C GLY A 68 -3.45 -7.81 -19.58
N ILE A 69 -3.71 -7.80 -18.27
CA ILE A 69 -4.89 -8.44 -17.69
C ILE A 69 -6.14 -7.58 -17.97
N LYS A 70 -7.09 -8.15 -18.71
CA LYS A 70 -8.34 -7.46 -19.09
C LYS A 70 -9.25 -7.19 -17.90
N ASP A 71 -9.46 -8.20 -17.05
CA ASP A 71 -10.28 -8.11 -15.84
C ASP A 71 -9.42 -8.39 -14.61
N LYS A 72 -8.84 -7.32 -14.08
CA LYS A 72 -7.91 -7.36 -12.93
C LYS A 72 -8.59 -7.79 -11.65
N ALA A 73 -9.85 -7.38 -11.44
CA ALA A 73 -10.61 -7.75 -10.25
C ALA A 73 -10.96 -9.24 -10.27
N LEU A 74 -11.35 -9.78 -11.42
CA LEU A 74 -11.59 -11.21 -11.58
C LEU A 74 -10.32 -12.04 -11.38
N PHE A 75 -9.19 -11.61 -11.95
CA PHE A 75 -7.91 -12.30 -11.78
C PHE A 75 -7.48 -12.37 -10.30
N ILE A 76 -7.58 -11.25 -9.56
CA ILE A 76 -7.32 -11.23 -8.11
C ILE A 76 -8.30 -12.14 -7.37
N LYS A 77 -9.58 -12.15 -7.74
CA LYS A 77 -10.59 -13.03 -7.15
C LYS A 77 -10.23 -14.51 -7.32
N GLN A 78 -9.88 -14.94 -8.53
CA GLN A 78 -9.49 -16.32 -8.81
C GLN A 78 -8.28 -16.75 -7.99
N GLY A 79 -7.26 -15.87 -7.88
CA GLY A 79 -6.10 -16.13 -7.03
C GLY A 79 -6.49 -16.31 -5.57
N VAL A 80 -7.35 -15.44 -5.02
CA VAL A 80 -7.79 -15.55 -3.62
C VAL A 80 -8.60 -16.83 -3.40
N GLU A 81 -9.53 -17.17 -4.30
CA GLU A 81 -10.31 -18.41 -4.22
C GLU A 81 -9.41 -19.65 -4.28
N PHE A 82 -8.38 -19.64 -5.12
CA PHE A 82 -7.36 -20.68 -5.15
C PHE A 82 -6.64 -20.82 -3.80
N ALA A 83 -6.19 -19.71 -3.21
CA ALA A 83 -5.51 -19.71 -1.91
C ALA A 83 -6.43 -20.20 -0.77
N LEU A 84 -7.71 -19.83 -0.79
CA LEU A 84 -8.71 -20.32 0.16
C LEU A 84 -8.91 -21.84 0.06
N LYS A 85 -9.02 -22.35 -1.16
CA LYS A 85 -9.13 -23.79 -1.44
C LYS A 85 -7.88 -24.55 -0.99
N GLN A 86 -6.69 -24.04 -1.30
CA GLN A 86 -5.43 -24.65 -0.86
C GLN A 86 -5.32 -24.76 0.67
N LYS A 87 -5.82 -23.76 1.40
CA LYS A 87 -5.84 -23.78 2.87
C LYS A 87 -7.05 -24.49 3.49
N ASN A 88 -7.96 -25.01 2.67
CA ASN A 88 -9.20 -25.66 3.11
C ASN A 88 -10.01 -24.80 4.10
N LEU A 89 -10.16 -23.50 3.81
CA LEU A 89 -10.86 -22.55 4.68
C LEU A 89 -12.36 -22.48 4.35
N PRO A 90 -13.25 -22.43 5.36
CA PRO A 90 -14.71 -22.42 5.17
C PRO A 90 -15.24 -21.01 4.88
N VAL A 91 -14.56 -20.24 4.05
CA VAL A 91 -14.91 -18.84 3.73
C VAL A 91 -14.90 -18.64 2.23
N SER A 92 -15.83 -17.85 1.71
CA SER A 92 -15.89 -17.50 0.29
C SER A 92 -15.14 -16.20 0.01
N PHE A 93 -14.90 -15.90 -1.28
CA PHE A 93 -14.34 -14.61 -1.68
C PHE A 93 -15.19 -13.43 -1.19
N ASN A 94 -16.51 -13.56 -1.16
CA ASN A 94 -17.40 -12.48 -0.76
C ASN A 94 -17.24 -12.17 0.74
N ASP A 95 -17.01 -13.17 1.58
CA ASP A 95 -16.98 -13.04 3.03
C ASP A 95 -15.60 -12.71 3.61
N ILE A 96 -14.55 -12.83 2.80
CA ILE A 96 -13.18 -12.46 3.18
C ILE A 96 -12.88 -11.00 2.82
N ALA A 97 -12.09 -10.33 3.66
CA ALA A 97 -11.48 -9.06 3.31
C ALA A 97 -10.22 -9.31 2.46
N VAL A 98 -10.03 -8.53 1.41
CA VAL A 98 -8.83 -8.62 0.54
C VAL A 98 -8.13 -7.29 0.58
N GLY A 99 -6.80 -7.29 0.63
CA GLY A 99 -6.07 -6.06 0.44
C GLY A 99 -4.59 -6.27 0.22
N GLY A 100 -3.93 -5.27 -0.34
CA GLY A 100 -2.51 -5.33 -0.61
C GLY A 100 -2.08 -4.36 -1.69
N LEU A 101 -0.98 -4.67 -2.36
CA LEU A 101 -0.37 -3.82 -3.38
C LEU A 101 -0.32 -4.58 -4.70
N VAL A 102 -0.65 -3.89 -5.78
CA VAL A 102 -0.59 -4.45 -7.13
C VAL A 102 0.01 -3.42 -8.06
N SER A 103 0.99 -3.85 -8.84
CA SER A 103 1.55 -3.03 -9.90
C SER A 103 0.70 -3.16 -11.16
N ASP A 104 0.57 -2.07 -11.89
CA ASP A 104 -0.13 -2.06 -13.17
C ASP A 104 0.55 -1.06 -14.12
N GLU A 105 0.07 -0.98 -15.36
CA GLU A 105 0.61 -0.19 -16.46
C GLU A 105 0.77 1.30 -16.12
N GLY A 106 0.09 1.82 -15.10
CA GLY A 106 0.20 3.23 -14.75
C GLY A 106 -0.37 4.16 -15.83
N ARG A 107 -0.17 5.47 -15.65
CA ARG A 107 -0.49 6.48 -16.66
C ARG A 107 0.44 6.37 -17.89
N LEU A 108 1.70 6.01 -17.67
CA LEU A 108 2.70 5.86 -18.72
C LEU A 108 2.44 4.64 -19.60
N GLY A 109 1.85 3.57 -19.06
CA GLY A 109 1.52 2.40 -19.86
C GLY A 109 0.32 2.60 -20.77
N PHE A 110 -0.66 3.42 -20.37
CA PHE A 110 -1.70 3.90 -21.29
C PHE A 110 -1.11 4.67 -22.48
N LEU A 111 -0.19 5.60 -22.22
CA LEU A 111 0.50 6.36 -23.27
C LEU A 111 1.39 5.45 -24.15
N SER A 112 2.10 4.50 -23.55
CA SER A 112 2.96 3.55 -24.25
C SER A 112 2.15 2.68 -25.21
N LYS A 113 0.97 2.21 -24.79
CA LYS A 113 0.03 1.46 -25.65
C LYS A 113 -0.46 2.26 -26.85
N ILE A 114 -0.77 3.55 -26.66
CA ILE A 114 -1.13 4.45 -27.77
C ILE A 114 0.04 4.59 -28.75
N MET A 115 1.27 4.61 -28.26
CA MET A 115 2.49 4.71 -29.08
C MET A 115 3.01 3.38 -29.63
N GLY A 116 2.32 2.24 -29.39
CA GLY A 116 2.77 0.92 -29.82
C GLY A 116 4.04 0.41 -29.10
N GLN A 117 4.33 0.94 -27.91
CA GLN A 117 5.48 0.59 -27.09
C GLN A 117 5.07 -0.34 -25.94
N ILE A 118 5.98 -1.23 -25.53
CA ILE A 118 5.79 -2.06 -24.34
C ILE A 118 5.82 -1.13 -23.12
N PRO A 119 4.74 -1.11 -22.30
CA PRO A 119 4.67 -0.21 -21.16
C PRO A 119 5.72 -0.59 -20.10
N PRO A 120 6.41 0.39 -19.49
CA PRO A 120 7.29 0.12 -18.36
C PRO A 120 6.43 -0.27 -17.13
N PRO A 121 6.81 -1.30 -16.36
CA PRO A 121 6.09 -1.72 -15.17
C PRO A 121 6.50 -0.87 -13.98
N VAL A 122 5.74 0.16 -13.57
CA VAL A 122 6.27 1.02 -12.49
C VAL A 122 5.27 1.83 -11.66
N HIS A 123 4.02 1.39 -11.48
CA HIS A 123 3.14 2.06 -10.50
C HIS A 123 2.39 1.08 -9.60
N GLU A 124 2.53 1.29 -8.29
CA GLU A 124 1.80 0.54 -7.26
C GLU A 124 0.44 1.16 -6.95
N TYR A 125 -0.58 0.33 -7.04
CA TYR A 125 -1.94 0.63 -6.64
C TYR A 125 -2.28 -0.11 -5.34
N VAL A 126 -3.22 0.45 -4.59
CA VAL A 126 -3.84 -0.30 -3.49
C VAL A 126 -4.98 -1.11 -4.05
N THR A 127 -4.93 -2.42 -3.85
CA THR A 127 -6.13 -3.24 -3.96
C THR A 127 -6.73 -3.42 -2.58
N PHE A 128 -8.03 -3.20 -2.44
CA PHE A 128 -8.73 -3.45 -1.17
C PHE A 128 -10.20 -3.81 -1.38
N LYS A 129 -10.73 -4.57 -0.42
CA LYS A 129 -12.09 -5.06 -0.36
C LYS A 129 -12.50 -5.32 1.08
N LEU A 130 -13.66 -4.82 1.47
CA LEU A 130 -14.33 -5.19 2.71
C LEU A 130 -15.18 -6.47 2.53
N PRO A 131 -15.42 -7.24 3.60
CA PRO A 131 -16.35 -8.37 3.55
C PRO A 131 -17.75 -7.92 3.10
N GLY A 132 -18.39 -8.69 2.22
CA GLY A 132 -19.69 -8.39 1.62
C GLY A 132 -19.64 -7.69 0.27
N GLU A 133 -18.49 -7.12 -0.12
CA GLU A 133 -18.32 -6.58 -1.47
C GLU A 133 -18.11 -7.70 -2.49
N ALA A 134 -18.50 -7.48 -3.76
CA ALA A 134 -18.38 -8.50 -4.81
C ALA A 134 -16.99 -8.52 -5.47
N ASN A 135 -16.32 -7.37 -5.51
CA ASN A 135 -15.07 -7.15 -6.23
C ASN A 135 -14.07 -6.37 -5.35
N VAL A 136 -12.80 -6.44 -5.70
CA VAL A 136 -11.78 -5.52 -5.15
C VAL A 136 -11.85 -4.17 -5.84
N SER A 137 -11.60 -3.11 -5.07
CA SER A 137 -11.28 -1.78 -5.60
C SER A 137 -9.78 -1.68 -5.80
N ILE A 138 -9.36 -1.16 -6.95
CA ILE A 138 -7.95 -0.85 -7.24
C ILE A 138 -7.84 0.67 -7.33
N GLU A 139 -7.12 1.28 -6.40
CA GLU A 139 -7.04 2.73 -6.21
C GLU A 139 -5.61 3.24 -6.40
N ASP A 140 -5.47 4.32 -7.16
CA ASP A 140 -4.21 5.04 -7.25
C ASP A 140 -4.12 5.96 -6.03
N PRO A 141 -3.18 5.77 -5.10
CA PRO A 141 -3.08 6.63 -3.92
C PRO A 141 -2.87 8.12 -4.26
N ARG A 142 -2.44 8.45 -5.49
CA ARG A 142 -2.29 9.82 -5.98
C ARG A 142 -3.59 10.63 -6.00
N THR A 143 -4.73 9.98 -6.18
CA THR A 143 -6.04 10.64 -6.32
C THR A 143 -6.52 11.30 -5.02
N GLY A 144 -6.03 10.85 -3.86
CA GLY A 144 -6.52 11.32 -2.56
C GLY A 144 -5.44 11.69 -1.53
N ILE A 145 -4.22 11.15 -1.63
CA ILE A 145 -3.12 11.49 -0.72
C ILE A 145 -2.46 12.81 -1.13
N PHE A 146 -2.36 13.08 -2.43
CA PHE A 146 -1.72 14.29 -2.96
C PHE A 146 -2.81 15.30 -3.35
N ASP A 147 -2.63 16.57 -3.00
CA ASP A 147 -3.63 17.60 -3.30
C ASP A 147 -3.56 17.96 -4.80
N THR A 148 -4.69 17.85 -5.52
CA THR A 148 -4.79 18.24 -6.94
C THR A 148 -4.55 19.73 -7.20
N THR A 149 -4.69 20.58 -6.17
CA THR A 149 -4.48 22.03 -6.25
C THR A 149 -3.05 22.45 -5.90
N GLU A 150 -2.33 21.65 -5.12
CA GLU A 150 -0.88 21.75 -5.00
C GLU A 150 -0.28 21.11 -6.25
N LYS A 151 0.16 21.93 -7.20
CA LYS A 151 0.92 21.47 -8.37
C LYS A 151 2.21 20.78 -7.92
N LEU A 152 2.14 19.50 -7.57
CA LEU A 152 3.24 18.55 -7.56
C LEU A 152 3.26 17.82 -8.91
N GLN A 153 3.22 18.58 -10.00
CA GLN A 153 3.66 18.05 -11.28
C GLN A 153 5.20 18.05 -11.28
N SER A 154 5.77 16.85 -11.48
CA SER A 154 6.92 16.62 -12.35
C SER A 154 8.34 16.41 -11.80
N ARG A 155 8.58 15.99 -10.55
CA ARG A 155 9.92 15.45 -10.19
C ARG A 155 9.98 14.10 -9.44
N ALA A 156 8.90 13.67 -8.76
CA ALA A 156 8.91 12.48 -7.91
C ALA A 156 7.86 11.39 -8.28
N ASP A 157 7.22 11.50 -9.46
CA ASP A 157 5.88 10.98 -9.76
C ASP A 157 5.66 9.44 -9.57
N ASP A 158 6.73 8.64 -9.60
CA ASP A 158 6.68 7.18 -9.37
C ASP A 158 7.51 6.72 -8.14
N GLN A 159 8.19 7.63 -7.44
CA GLN A 159 9.12 7.24 -6.36
C GLN A 159 8.45 7.08 -4.99
N VAL A 160 7.41 7.89 -4.73
CA VAL A 160 6.70 7.90 -3.43
C VAL A 160 5.36 7.16 -3.51
N CYS A 161 4.88 6.85 -4.72
CA CYS A 161 3.58 6.20 -4.91
C CYS A 161 3.48 4.85 -4.20
N CYS A 162 4.53 4.03 -4.19
CA CYS A 162 4.55 2.75 -3.49
C CYS A 162 4.40 2.91 -1.97
N PHE A 163 5.00 3.97 -1.40
CA PHE A 163 4.86 4.31 0.02
C PHE A 163 3.47 4.85 0.34
N ALA A 164 2.90 5.67 -0.56
CA ALA A 164 1.54 6.17 -0.45
C ALA A 164 0.52 5.01 -0.54
N ALA A 165 0.73 4.07 -1.45
CA ALA A 165 -0.08 2.85 -1.58
C ALA A 165 0.03 2.00 -0.31
N SER A 166 1.25 1.75 0.18
CA SER A 166 1.49 1.04 1.43
C SER A 166 0.77 1.69 2.62
N THR A 167 0.74 3.02 2.66
CA THR A 167 0.07 3.81 3.71
C THR A 167 -1.45 3.62 3.66
N LEU A 168 -2.06 3.78 2.48
CA LEU A 168 -3.50 3.60 2.29
C LEU A 168 -3.91 2.15 2.58
N PHE A 169 -3.15 1.16 2.09
CA PHE A 169 -3.36 -0.25 2.40
C PHE A 169 -3.33 -0.50 3.91
N PHE A 170 -2.27 -0.08 4.59
CA PHE A 170 -2.08 -0.44 5.99
C PHE A 170 -3.03 0.32 6.94
N ALA A 171 -3.40 1.55 6.59
CA ALA A 171 -4.47 2.29 7.27
C ALA A 171 -5.83 1.57 7.11
N SER A 172 -6.15 1.12 5.89
CA SER A 172 -7.38 0.36 5.60
C SER A 172 -7.43 -0.95 6.40
N TYR A 173 -6.33 -1.71 6.40
CA TYR A 173 -6.20 -2.93 7.19
C TYR A 173 -6.35 -2.65 8.70
N THR A 174 -5.77 -1.56 9.19
CA THR A 174 -5.84 -1.20 10.61
C THR A 174 -7.26 -0.86 11.03
N LEU A 175 -7.99 -0.03 10.26
CA LEU A 175 -9.39 0.30 10.53
C LEU A 175 -10.29 -0.94 10.48
N LEU A 176 -10.09 -1.82 9.50
CA LEU A 176 -10.78 -3.12 9.42
C LEU A 176 -10.52 -3.97 10.67
N LYS A 177 -9.25 -4.12 11.07
CA LYS A 177 -8.85 -4.92 12.23
C LYS A 177 -9.45 -4.38 13.54
N GLN A 178 -9.64 -3.06 13.63
CA GLN A 178 -10.25 -2.39 14.77
C GLN A 178 -11.79 -2.46 14.76
N GLY A 179 -12.42 -2.91 13.66
CA GLY A 179 -13.87 -2.86 13.50
C GLY A 179 -14.42 -1.46 13.29
N LYS A 180 -13.56 -0.53 12.84
CA LYS A 180 -13.90 0.87 12.54
C LYS A 180 -14.06 1.14 11.04
N ALA A 181 -13.90 0.11 10.19
CA ALA A 181 -14.11 0.28 8.76
C ALA A 181 -15.58 0.66 8.46
N PRO A 182 -15.83 1.60 7.53
CA PRO A 182 -17.16 1.99 7.10
C PRO A 182 -17.82 0.88 6.25
N LYS A 183 -18.94 1.19 5.60
CA LYS A 183 -19.76 0.17 4.91
C LYS A 183 -19.18 -0.27 3.56
N SER A 184 -18.30 0.53 2.97
CA SER A 184 -17.70 0.25 1.66
C SER A 184 -16.25 0.70 1.57
N THR A 185 -15.49 0.07 0.68
CA THR A 185 -14.08 0.42 0.43
C THR A 185 -13.90 1.87 -0.06
N PRO A 186 -14.75 2.43 -0.94
CA PRO A 186 -14.65 3.85 -1.31
C PRO A 186 -14.83 4.81 -0.13
N GLU A 187 -15.77 4.53 0.78
CA GLU A 187 -15.94 5.32 2.00
C GLU A 187 -14.69 5.24 2.90
N LEU A 188 -14.09 4.05 3.00
CA LEU A 188 -12.87 3.81 3.77
C LEU A 188 -11.70 4.64 3.23
N PHE A 189 -11.50 4.64 1.92
CA PHE A 189 -10.46 5.44 1.29
C PHE A 189 -10.68 6.94 1.50
N ALA A 190 -11.92 7.42 1.32
CA ALA A 190 -12.27 8.81 1.54
C ALA A 190 -12.01 9.27 2.99
N GLU A 191 -12.24 8.40 3.98
CA GLU A 191 -11.92 8.68 5.38
C GLU A 191 -10.40 8.79 5.60
N ILE A 192 -9.63 7.83 5.07
CA ILE A 192 -8.16 7.81 5.20
C ILE A 192 -7.54 9.06 4.56
N TYR A 193 -8.04 9.49 3.41
CA TYR A 193 -7.55 10.70 2.73
C TYR A 193 -7.80 12.01 3.51
N ARG A 194 -8.69 12.00 4.51
CA ARG A 194 -8.88 13.16 5.40
C ARG A 194 -7.83 13.23 6.52
N ASN A 195 -7.02 12.19 6.69
CA ASN A 195 -5.99 12.14 7.72
C ASN A 195 -4.77 12.99 7.33
N LYS A 196 -4.65 14.17 7.95
CA LYS A 196 -3.55 15.12 7.70
C LYS A 196 -2.18 14.60 8.13
N ASP A 197 -2.11 13.72 9.13
CA ASP A 197 -0.85 13.18 9.63
C ASP A 197 -0.24 12.20 8.62
N LEU A 198 -1.08 11.35 8.01
CA LEU A 198 -0.64 10.44 6.94
C LEU A 198 -0.14 11.21 5.72
N LYS A 199 -0.86 12.28 5.34
CA LYS A 199 -0.43 13.19 4.25
C LYS A 199 0.91 13.86 4.56
N THR A 200 1.05 14.40 5.77
CA THR A 200 2.27 15.06 6.22
C THR A 200 3.46 14.08 6.24
N MET A 201 3.25 12.85 6.69
CA MET A 201 4.28 11.81 6.70
C MET A 201 4.75 11.48 5.28
N ILE A 202 3.84 11.34 4.31
CA ILE A 202 4.19 11.10 2.90
C ILE A 202 4.95 12.29 2.31
N GLN A 203 4.51 13.53 2.58
CA GLN A 203 5.21 14.73 2.12
C GLN A 203 6.64 14.83 2.70
N GLN A 204 6.80 14.48 3.97
CA GLN A 204 8.12 14.44 4.61
C GLN A 204 9.03 13.36 4.00
N LEU A 205 8.45 12.23 3.59
CA LEU A 205 9.19 11.17 2.90
C LEU A 205 9.65 11.62 1.50
N GLU A 206 8.79 12.31 0.75
CA GLU A 206 9.15 12.91 -0.53
C GLU A 206 10.31 13.90 -0.38
N ASN A 207 10.27 14.76 0.64
CA ASN A 207 11.32 15.73 0.93
C ASN A 207 12.67 15.10 1.36
N LYS A 208 12.72 13.80 1.65
CA LYS A 208 13.98 13.09 1.95
C LYS A 208 14.77 12.72 0.71
N VAL A 209 14.13 12.70 -0.48
CA VAL A 209 14.84 12.49 -1.75
C VAL A 209 15.81 13.67 -1.96
N GLU A 210 16.96 13.43 -2.59
CA GLU A 210 17.98 14.45 -2.89
C GLU A 210 18.75 15.07 -1.70
N HIS A 211 18.28 14.91 -0.46
CA HIS A 211 18.90 15.52 0.73
C HIS A 211 19.33 14.54 1.81
N SER A 212 18.94 13.26 1.70
CA SER A 212 19.27 12.25 2.70
C SER A 212 20.62 11.58 2.44
N THR A 213 21.40 11.38 3.52
CA THR A 213 22.58 10.50 3.58
C THR A 213 22.23 9.06 3.93
N GLN A 214 20.94 8.77 4.19
CA GLN A 214 20.46 7.44 4.54
C GLN A 214 20.45 6.51 3.31
N THR A 215 20.61 5.21 3.55
CA THR A 215 20.35 4.19 2.53
C THR A 215 18.85 4.02 2.32
N LYS A 216 18.45 3.51 1.14
CA LYS A 216 17.04 3.24 0.86
C LYS A 216 16.41 2.30 1.88
N GLN A 217 17.13 1.24 2.28
CA GLN A 217 16.70 0.33 3.34
C GLN A 217 16.42 1.05 4.67
N GLN A 218 17.31 1.96 5.09
CA GLN A 218 17.09 2.76 6.30
C GLN A 218 15.85 3.64 6.20
N VAL A 219 15.56 4.18 5.02
CA VAL A 219 14.34 4.95 4.78
C VAL A 219 13.11 4.05 4.86
N ILE A 220 13.14 2.87 4.24
CA ILE A 220 12.04 1.88 4.28
C ILE A 220 11.77 1.43 5.72
N ASP A 221 12.80 1.04 6.48
CA ASP A 221 12.65 0.60 7.87
C ASP A 221 12.10 1.73 8.76
N SER A 222 12.61 2.95 8.59
CA SER A 222 12.08 4.13 9.29
C SER A 222 10.62 4.39 8.93
N PHE A 223 10.24 4.25 7.66
CA PHE A 223 8.87 4.41 7.20
C PHE A 223 7.94 3.38 7.85
N ILE A 224 8.31 2.10 7.85
CA ILE A 224 7.53 1.01 8.44
C ILE A 224 7.28 1.28 9.94
N VAL A 225 8.32 1.69 10.67
CA VAL A 225 8.22 2.00 12.10
C VAL A 225 7.32 3.21 12.32
N THR A 226 7.53 4.31 11.60
CA THR A 226 6.73 5.53 11.73
C THR A 226 5.26 5.27 11.40
N LEU A 227 4.97 4.61 10.28
CA LEU A 227 3.60 4.29 9.87
C LEU A 227 2.92 3.36 10.88
N SER A 228 3.64 2.33 11.34
CA SER A 228 3.14 1.42 12.39
C SER A 228 2.83 2.16 13.68
N LYS A 229 3.71 3.06 14.11
CA LYS A 229 3.52 3.87 15.30
C LYS A 229 2.36 4.82 15.14
N LEU A 230 2.26 5.56 14.03
CA LEU A 230 1.18 6.52 13.79
C LEU A 230 -0.20 5.86 13.84
N LEU A 231 -0.34 4.68 13.24
CA LEU A 231 -1.61 3.95 13.19
C LEU A 231 -1.89 3.09 14.43
N ARG A 232 -0.87 2.81 15.26
CA ARG A 232 -1.02 2.13 16.56
C ARG A 232 -1.18 3.10 17.72
N ASP A 233 -0.52 4.26 17.73
CA ASP A 233 -0.62 5.26 18.81
C ASP A 233 -1.89 6.11 18.68
N GLY A 234 -2.52 6.16 17.50
CA GLY A 234 -3.91 6.59 17.36
C GLY A 234 -4.92 5.68 18.09
N VAL A 235 -4.46 4.57 18.67
CA VAL A 235 -5.25 3.65 19.51
C VAL A 235 -5.27 4.09 20.98
N ASP A 236 -4.23 4.76 21.49
CA ASP A 236 -4.15 5.16 22.92
C ASP A 236 -4.55 6.62 23.19
N LYS A 237 -4.52 7.50 22.17
CA LYS A 237 -4.79 8.94 22.38
C LYS A 237 -6.26 9.33 22.48
N THR A 238 -7.20 8.39 22.41
CA THR A 238 -8.63 8.69 22.64
C THR A 238 -9.07 8.50 24.10
N GLU A 239 -8.29 7.80 24.93
CA GLU A 239 -8.63 7.62 26.36
C GLU A 239 -7.66 8.34 27.31
N ASP A 240 -6.35 8.41 27.02
CA ASP A 240 -5.38 8.98 27.98
C ASP A 240 -5.13 10.49 27.84
N MET A 241 -5.32 11.09 26.66
CA MET A 241 -5.11 12.54 26.51
C MET A 241 -6.19 13.41 27.18
N TYR A 242 -7.38 12.87 27.46
CA TYR A 242 -8.45 13.61 28.16
C TYR A 242 -8.36 13.51 29.69
N GLN A 243 -7.78 12.44 30.23
CA GLN A 243 -7.64 12.26 31.69
C GLN A 243 -6.47 13.09 32.28
N ASP A 244 -5.41 13.33 31.53
CA ASP A 244 -4.30 14.18 31.98
C ASP A 244 -4.60 15.69 31.85
N LEU A 245 -5.46 16.09 30.92
CA LEU A 245 -5.89 17.48 30.79
C LEU A 245 -6.91 17.90 31.87
N LEU A 246 -7.68 16.95 32.41
CA LEU A 246 -8.62 17.19 33.52
C LEU A 246 -7.99 17.10 34.92
N LYS A 247 -6.75 16.64 35.02
CA LYS A 247 -5.96 16.68 36.26
C LYS A 247 -5.04 17.89 36.38
N THR A 248 -4.92 18.66 35.30
CA THR A 248 -4.04 19.83 35.22
C THR A 248 -4.82 21.15 35.02
N LEU A 249 -6.14 21.12 35.23
CA LEU A 249 -7.03 22.27 35.43
C LEU A 249 -7.76 22.11 36.76
#